data_AF-A0A2C1Z1T0-F1
#
_entry.id   AF-A0A2C1Z1T0-F1
#
_cell.length_a   1.000
_cell.length_b   1.000
_cell.length_c   1.000
_cell.angle_alpha   90.00
_cell.angle_beta   90.00
_cell.angle_gamma   90.00
#
_symmetry.space_group_name_H-M   'P 1'
#
loop_
_entity.id
_entity.type
_entity.pdbx_description
1 polymer ?
#
loop_
_entity_poly.entity_id
_entity_poly.type
_entity_poly.pdbx_seq_one_letter_code
_entity_poly.pdbx_strand_id
1 'polypeptide(L)'
;MHDISIISMIFTAALALIALFLILAPFFKLDTFIQIGSKDQDLVTTKQALLTTLNEIEFEYKMDKISHTDYKNLKKQYEIEVAKIMKEEEQQIVATDIDKDLMAEVEKEIEAQMNFYTKKKGEGK
;
A
#
# COMPACT_ATOMS: atom_id res chain seq x y z
N MET A 1 54.21 7.58 -28.78
CA MET A 1 53.30 6.65 -29.48
C MET A 1 52.72 5.59 -28.54
N HIS A 2 53.53 5.02 -27.63
CA HIS A 2 53.05 4.05 -26.64
C HIS A 2 52.03 4.62 -25.64
N ASP A 3 52.21 5.85 -25.16
CA ASP A 3 51.32 6.44 -24.13
C ASP A 3 49.89 6.66 -24.63
N ILE A 4 49.74 7.07 -25.89
CA ILE A 4 48.44 7.24 -26.54
C ILE A 4 47.72 5.89 -26.68
N SER A 5 48.47 4.83 -26.99
CA SER A 5 47.94 3.47 -27.09
C SER A 5 47.46 2.96 -25.73
N ILE A 6 48.23 3.19 -24.66
CA ILE A 6 47.86 2.79 -23.29
C ILE A 6 46.59 3.51 -22.82
N ILE A 7 46.48 4.82 -23.07
CA ILE A 7 45.29 5.61 -22.71
C ILE A 7 44.04 5.09 -23.45
N SER A 8 44.15 4.79 -24.75
CA SER A 8 43.04 4.24 -25.53
C SER A 8 42.58 2.86 -25.04
N MET A 9 43.53 2.03 -24.57
CA MET A 9 43.25 0.70 -24.02
C MET A 9 42.52 0.78 -22.68
N ILE A 10 42.91 1.72 -21.81
CA ILE A 10 42.25 1.96 -20.52
C ILE A 10 40.84 2.49 -20.74
N PHE A 11 40.65 3.43 -21.68
CA PHE A 11 39.35 4.00 -21.97
C PHE A 11 38.35 2.97 -22.50
N THR A 12 38.81 2.12 -23.42
CA THR A 12 37.99 1.02 -23.95
C THR A 12 37.68 -0.03 -22.89
N ALA A 13 38.63 -0.38 -22.02
CA ALA A 13 38.39 -1.28 -20.90
C ALA A 13 37.37 -0.70 -19.89
N ALA A 14 37.47 0.59 -19.57
CA ALA A 14 36.52 1.27 -18.68
C ALA A 14 35.10 1.28 -19.28
N LEU A 15 34.97 1.60 -20.57
CA LEU A 15 33.68 1.54 -21.27
C LEU A 15 33.08 0.14 -21.26
N ALA A 16 33.90 -0.89 -21.52
CA ALA A 16 33.45 -2.28 -21.49
C ALA A 16 32.97 -2.69 -20.09
N LEU A 17 33.67 -2.29 -19.03
CA LEU A 17 33.25 -2.54 -17.65
C LEU A 17 31.96 -1.82 -17.27
N ILE A 18 31.79 -0.57 -17.69
CA ILE A 18 30.55 0.19 -17.47
C ILE A 18 29.38 -0.46 -18.20
N ALA A 19 29.57 -0.84 -19.47
CA ALA A 19 28.53 -1.53 -20.24
C ALA A 19 28.16 -2.87 -19.60
N LEU A 20 29.15 -3.65 -19.16
CA LEU A 20 28.94 -4.90 -18.43
C LEU A 20 28.17 -4.65 -17.13
N PHE A 21 28.54 -3.63 -16.36
CA PHE A 21 27.83 -3.24 -15.13
C PHE A 21 26.37 -2.89 -15.41
N LEU A 22 26.07 -2.11 -16.45
CA LEU A 22 24.68 -1.76 -16.81
C LEU A 22 23.85 -2.97 -17.21
N ILE A 23 24.46 -3.98 -17.83
CA ILE A 23 23.80 -5.24 -18.19
C ILE A 23 23.55 -6.11 -16.95
N LEU A 24 24.49 -6.17 -16.00
CA LEU A 24 24.34 -6.94 -14.77
C LEU A 24 23.49 -6.23 -13.70
N ALA A 25 23.45 -4.89 -13.70
CA ALA A 25 22.69 -4.09 -12.74
C ALA A 25 21.23 -4.55 -12.56
N PRO A 26 20.43 -4.83 -13.61
CA PRO A 26 19.05 -5.30 -13.44
C PRO A 26 18.93 -6.71 -12.84
N PHE A 27 20.01 -7.50 -12.80
CA PHE A 27 20.01 -8.82 -12.14
C PHE A 27 20.24 -8.73 -10.63
N PHE A 28 20.88 -7.66 -10.16
CA PHE A 28 20.99 -7.38 -8.73
C PHE A 28 19.71 -6.68 -8.30
N LYS A 29 18.79 -7.44 -7.71
CA LYS A 29 17.49 -6.97 -7.21
C LYS A 29 17.66 -5.79 -6.25
N LEU A 30 17.65 -4.58 -6.79
CA LEU A 30 17.57 -3.32 -6.05
C LEU A 30 16.11 -2.99 -5.70
N ASP A 31 15.18 -3.94 -5.87
CA ASP A 31 13.75 -3.74 -5.65
C ASP A 31 13.37 -3.60 -4.17
N THR A 32 14.24 -4.02 -3.25
CA THR A 32 13.91 -4.03 -1.81
C THR A 32 13.97 -2.65 -1.15
N PHE A 33 14.71 -1.68 -1.70
CA PHE A 33 14.90 -0.38 -1.06
C PHE A 33 13.84 0.67 -1.43
N ILE A 34 13.14 0.51 -2.55
CA ILE A 34 12.11 1.48 -3.02
C ILE A 34 10.69 1.11 -2.56
N GLN A 35 10.49 -0.07 -1.96
CA GLN A 35 9.13 -0.55 -1.61
C GLN A 35 8.58 -0.07 -0.26
N ILE A 36 9.35 0.63 0.57
CA ILE A 36 8.90 1.06 1.91
C ILE A 36 7.80 2.15 1.82
N GLY A 37 7.74 2.93 0.73
CA GLY A 37 6.68 3.92 0.52
C GLY A 37 5.54 3.49 -0.43
N SER A 38 5.75 2.45 -1.24
CA SER A 38 4.78 2.04 -2.27
C SER A 38 3.79 0.99 -1.80
N LYS A 39 4.12 0.20 -0.77
CA LYS A 39 3.29 -0.93 -0.33
C LYS A 39 1.88 -0.49 0.13
N ASP A 40 1.77 0.65 0.80
CA ASP A 40 0.49 1.13 1.31
C ASP A 40 -0.39 1.74 0.19
N GLN A 41 0.23 2.48 -0.74
CA GLN A 41 -0.44 2.95 -1.95
C GLN A 41 -0.88 1.80 -2.86
N ASP A 42 -0.09 0.73 -2.92
CA ASP A 42 -0.36 -0.47 -3.71
C ASP A 42 -1.54 -1.27 -3.12
N LEU A 43 -1.65 -1.36 -1.79
CA LEU A 43 -2.79 -2.00 -1.11
C LEU A 43 -4.11 -1.26 -1.36
N VAL A 44 -4.12 0.07 -1.24
CA VAL A 44 -5.31 0.88 -1.50
C VAL A 44 -5.76 0.76 -2.95
N THR A 45 -4.82 0.83 -3.89
CA THR A 45 -5.10 0.71 -5.33
C THR A 45 -5.63 -0.69 -5.67
N THR A 46 -5.01 -1.73 -5.10
CA THR A 46 -5.42 -3.11 -5.29
C THR A 46 -6.82 -3.37 -4.73
N LYS A 47 -7.12 -2.87 -3.52
CA LYS A 47 -8.46 -2.96 -2.91
C LYS A 47 -9.52 -2.34 -3.81
N GLN A 48 -9.25 -1.15 -4.36
CA GLN A 48 -10.19 -0.47 -5.26
C GLN A 48 -10.42 -1.26 -6.55
N ALA A 49 -9.37 -1.83 -7.13
CA ALA A 49 -9.49 -2.66 -8.33
C ALA A 49 -10.34 -3.91 -8.08
N LEU A 50 -10.14 -4.60 -6.95
CA LEU A 50 -10.91 -5.77 -6.56
C LEU A 50 -12.39 -5.45 -6.30
N LEU A 51 -12.68 -4.34 -5.60
CA LEU A 51 -14.07 -3.88 -5.39
C LEU A 51 -14.76 -3.49 -6.70
N THR A 52 -14.03 -2.87 -7.62
CA THR A 52 -14.55 -2.55 -8.95
C THR A 52 -14.84 -3.83 -9.74
N THR A 53 -13.94 -4.81 -9.67
CA THR A 53 -14.12 -6.12 -10.30
C THR A 53 -15.34 -6.86 -9.73
N LEU A 54 -15.54 -6.80 -8.41
CA LEU A 54 -16.71 -7.39 -7.76
C LEU A 54 -18.02 -6.77 -8.25
N ASN A 55 -18.06 -5.46 -8.42
CA ASN A 55 -19.21 -4.75 -8.99
C ASN A 55 -19.45 -5.14 -10.45
N GLU A 56 -18.40 -5.29 -11.27
CA GLU A 56 -18.53 -5.74 -12.65
C GLU A 56 -19.08 -7.16 -12.72
N ILE A 57 -18.58 -8.09 -11.90
CA ILE A 57 -19.08 -9.47 -11.83
C ILE A 57 -20.57 -9.50 -11.45
N GLU A 58 -20.99 -8.66 -10.49
CA GLU A 58 -22.41 -8.55 -10.13
C GLU A 58 -23.25 -7.96 -11.27
N PHE A 59 -22.72 -6.98 -11.98
CA PHE A 59 -23.35 -6.42 -13.17
C PHE A 59 -23.50 -7.47 -14.27
N GLU A 60 -22.44 -8.21 -14.62
CA GLU A 60 -22.47 -9.26 -15.63
C GLU A 60 -23.48 -10.36 -15.28
N TYR A 61 -23.56 -10.76 -14.01
CA TYR A 61 -24.57 -11.72 -13.54
C TYR A 61 -25.99 -11.16 -13.69
N LYS A 62 -26.23 -9.90 -13.29
CA LYS A 62 -27.54 -9.24 -13.46
C LYS A 62 -27.94 -9.08 -14.93
N MET A 63 -26.97 -9.07 -15.83
CA MET A 63 -27.17 -9.01 -17.28
C MET A 63 -27.27 -10.41 -17.93
N ASP A 64 -27.38 -11.48 -17.14
CA ASP A 64 -27.42 -12.88 -17.60
C ASP A 64 -26.22 -13.27 -18.50
N LYS A 65 -25.08 -12.60 -18.35
CA LYS A 65 -23.84 -12.90 -19.12
C LYS A 65 -23.07 -14.09 -18.55
N ILE A 66 -23.20 -14.34 -17.26
CA ILE A 66 -22.50 -15.42 -16.54
C ILE A 66 -23.49 -16.26 -15.74
N SER A 67 -23.16 -17.53 -15.54
CA SER A 67 -24.03 -18.45 -14.79
C SER A 67 -24.05 -18.10 -13.30
N HIS A 68 -25.13 -18.48 -12.59
CA HIS A 68 -25.20 -18.33 -11.14
C HIS A 68 -24.05 -19.04 -10.41
N THR A 69 -23.62 -20.19 -10.93
CA THR A 69 -22.52 -20.96 -10.35
C THR A 69 -21.20 -20.22 -10.50
N ASP A 70 -20.92 -19.68 -11.69
CA ASP A 70 -19.69 -18.91 -11.95
C ASP A 70 -19.68 -17.63 -11.14
N TYR A 71 -20.79 -16.89 -11.12
CA TYR A 71 -20.97 -15.72 -10.28
C TYR A 71 -20.65 -16.02 -8.81
N LYS A 72 -21.25 -17.07 -8.24
CA LYS A 72 -21.03 -17.44 -6.83
C LYS A 72 -19.58 -17.79 -6.54
N ASN A 73 -18.92 -18.50 -7.46
CA ASN A 73 -17.53 -18.90 -7.31
C ASN A 73 -16.57 -17.71 -7.43
N LEU A 74 -16.78 -16.83 -8.41
CA LEU A 74 -15.97 -15.64 -8.63
C LEU A 74 -16.16 -14.64 -7.50
N LYS A 75 -17.41 -14.31 -7.16
CA LYS A 75 -17.74 -13.38 -6.07
C LYS A 75 -17.05 -13.78 -4.78
N LYS A 76 -17.14 -15.06 -4.40
CA LYS A 76 -16.51 -15.58 -3.18
C LYS A 76 -14.99 -15.44 -3.19
N GLN A 77 -14.33 -15.68 -4.32
CA GLN A 77 -12.87 -15.55 -4.44
C GLN A 77 -12.45 -14.09 -4.23
N TYR A 78 -13.08 -13.15 -4.93
CA TYR A 78 -12.78 -11.73 -4.80
C TYR A 78 -13.13 -11.17 -3.41
N GLU A 79 -14.23 -11.61 -2.79
CA GLU A 79 -14.58 -11.24 -1.41
C GLU A 79 -13.51 -11.66 -0.40
N ILE A 80 -12.92 -12.86 -0.57
CA ILE A 80 -11.84 -13.35 0.30
C ILE A 80 -10.59 -12.48 0.14
N GLU A 81 -10.23 -12.09 -1.08
CA GLU A 81 -9.07 -11.23 -1.34
C GLU A 81 -9.24 -9.83 -0.75
N VAL A 82 -10.42 -9.23 -0.94
CA VAL A 82 -10.76 -7.93 -0.33
C VAL A 82 -10.70 -8.01 1.19
N ALA A 83 -11.30 -9.05 1.80
CA ALA A 83 -11.28 -9.24 3.24
C ALA A 83 -9.85 -9.40 3.80
N LYS A 84 -8.97 -10.06 3.04
CA LYS A 84 -7.55 -10.20 3.40
C LYS A 84 -6.85 -8.84 3.43
N ILE A 85 -7.03 -8.02 2.40
CA ILE A 85 -6.44 -6.67 2.33
C ILE A 85 -6.96 -5.78 3.46
N MET A 86 -8.27 -5.78 3.71
CA MET A 86 -8.87 -5.00 4.82
C MET A 86 -8.27 -5.38 6.18
N LYS A 87 -8.03 -6.67 6.41
CA LYS A 87 -7.37 -7.15 7.62
C LYS A 87 -5.91 -6.70 7.71
N GLU A 88 -5.19 -6.67 6.60
CA GLU A 88 -3.82 -6.15 6.54
C GLU A 88 -3.77 -4.63 6.79
N GLU A 89 -4.75 -3.87 6.32
CA GLU A 89 -4.92 -2.43 6.61
C GLU A 89 -5.20 -2.21 8.11
N GLU A 90 -6.13 -2.97 8.71
CA GLU A 90 -6.40 -2.89 10.16
C GLU A 90 -5.15 -3.20 11.00
N GLN A 91 -4.36 -4.21 10.61
CA GLN A 91 -3.12 -4.55 11.30
C GLN A 91 -2.06 -3.45 11.19
N GLN A 92 -1.98 -2.72 10.07
CA GLN A 92 -1.08 -1.59 9.92
C GLN A 92 -1.50 -0.38 10.78
N ILE A 93 -2.81 -0.14 10.89
CA ILE A 93 -3.35 0.89 11.79
C ILE A 93 -3.02 0.57 13.25
N VAL A 94 -3.17 -0.69 13.66
CA VAL A 94 -2.87 -1.14 15.05
C VAL A 94 -1.36 -1.20 15.32
N ALA A 95 -0.53 -1.46 14.30
CA ALA A 95 0.93 -1.50 14.42
C ALA A 95 1.59 -0.11 14.38
N THR A 96 0.85 0.92 13.97
CA THR A 96 1.28 2.30 14.16
C THR A 96 1.14 2.58 15.64
N ASP A 97 2.27 2.62 16.36
CA ASP A 97 2.35 2.93 17.79
C ASP A 97 1.68 4.30 18.01
N ILE A 98 0.39 4.29 18.35
CA ILE A 98 -0.35 5.49 18.69
C ILE A 98 0.35 6.03 19.91
N ASP A 99 1.01 7.18 19.74
CA ASP A 99 1.75 7.86 20.81
C ASP A 99 0.82 7.95 22.03
N LYS A 100 1.16 7.19 23.08
CA LYS A 100 0.34 7.07 24.29
C LYS A 100 0.16 8.43 24.96
N ASP A 101 1.11 9.33 24.79
CA ASP A 101 1.03 10.69 25.32
C ASP A 101 0.00 11.52 24.55
N LEU A 102 -0.10 11.34 23.23
CA LEU A 102 -1.12 11.97 22.39
C LEU A 102 -2.52 11.46 22.76
N MET A 103 -2.66 10.15 22.98
CA MET A 103 -3.94 9.54 23.37
C MET A 103 -4.41 10.04 24.75
N ALA A 104 -3.49 10.18 25.71
CA ALA A 104 -3.78 10.72 27.03
C ALA A 104 -4.23 12.19 27.00
N GLU A 105 -3.63 13.02 26.15
CA GLU A 105 -4.06 14.43 26.00
C GLU A 105 -5.45 14.53 25.36
N VAL A 106 -5.75 13.66 24.38
CA VAL A 106 -7.09 13.58 23.75
C VAL A 106 -8.16 13.18 24.77
N GLU A 107 -7.91 12.16 25.59
CA GLU A 107 -8.86 11.74 26.64
C GLU A 107 -9.15 12.86 27.64
N LYS A 108 -8.09 13.56 28.08
CA LYS A 108 -8.20 14.71 28.99
C LYS A 108 -9.03 15.85 28.40
N GLU A 109 -8.90 16.14 27.10
CA GLU A 109 -9.70 17.17 26.44
C GLU A 109 -11.17 16.75 26.31
N ILE A 110 -11.44 15.48 26.00
CA ILE A 110 -12.80 14.93 25.95
C ILE A 110 -13.47 15.02 27.33
N GLU A 111 -12.78 14.66 28.40
CA GLU A 111 -13.30 14.77 29.77
C GLU A 111 -13.61 16.23 30.15
N ALA A 112 -12.73 17.16 29.81
CA ALA A 112 -12.94 18.58 30.07
C ALA A 112 -14.21 19.10 29.36
N GLN A 113 -14.42 18.71 28.09
CA GLN A 113 -15.62 19.07 27.34
C GLN A 113 -16.88 18.42 27.91
N MET A 114 -16.84 17.13 28.25
CA MET A 114 -17.98 16.42 28.85
C MET A 114 -18.40 17.03 30.20
N ASN A 115 -17.43 17.42 31.03
CA ASN A 115 -17.66 18.11 32.28
C ASN A 115 -18.24 19.53 32.09
N PHE A 116 -17.84 20.22 31.03
CA PHE A 116 -18.43 21.52 30.67
C PHE A 116 -19.90 21.37 30.24
N TYR A 117 -20.21 20.41 29.37
CA TYR A 117 -21.59 20.17 28.90
C TYR A 117 -22.52 19.69 30.00
N THR A 118 -22.04 18.83 30.92
CA THR A 118 -22.85 18.36 32.05
C THR A 118 -23.15 19.46 33.06
N LYS A 119 -22.20 20.36 33.34
CA LYS A 119 -22.44 21.57 34.16
C LYS A 119 -23.45 22.51 33.51
N LYS A 120 -23.30 22.79 32.22
CA LYS A 120 -24.22 23.66 31.46
C LYS A 120 -25.65 23.11 31.38
N LYS A 121 -25.82 21.79 31.39
CA LYS A 121 -27.15 21.13 31.42
C LYS A 121 -27.79 21.13 32.81
N GLY A 122 -27.02 21.34 33.88
CA GLY A 122 -27.51 21.40 35.27
C GLY A 122 -27.99 22.78 35.73
N GLU A 123 -27.57 23.86 35.07
CA GLU A 123 -27.90 25.26 35.44
C GLU A 123 -29.22 25.78 34.83
N GLY A 124 -29.93 24.94 34.08
CA GLY A 124 -31.19 25.29 33.40
C GLY A 124 -32.47 24.79 34.08
N LYS A 125 -32.44 24.48 35.39
CA LYS A 125 -33.64 24.11 36.18
C LYS A 125 -33.85 25.05 37.35
#